data_AF-A0A3E0VGF2-F1
#
_entry.id   AF-A0A3E0VGF2-F1
#
_cell.length_a   1.000
_cell.length_b   1.000
_cell.length_c   1.000
_cell.angle_alpha   90.00
_cell.angle_beta   90.00
_cell.angle_gamma   90.00
#
_symmetry.space_group_name_H-M   'P 1'
#
loop_
_entity.id
_entity.type
_entity.pdbx_description
1 polymer ?
#
loop_
_entity_poly.entity_id
_entity_poly.type
_entity_poly.pdbx_seq_one_letter_code
_entity_poly.pdbx_strand_id
1 'polypeptide(L)'
;MPGMLEREDIIDGLHELIARSRAAGIRGAEIKIIGGAALRLLYFDRPSTVDIDAFIEPHAEIEAVSLAIAEKRHWNADWLNDKARQFIPSWGQDVEWRLIHQDGHISVWVAPVDALLAMKLNALGGRAGRDASDVAKLLRLNGIETVEAAEELFERFYPGDAFSARTVAALERMYRIGLPGHPVTPPVPVL
;
A
#
# COMPACT_ATOMS: atom_id res chain seq x y z
N MET A 1 13.65 2.24 20.13
CA MET A 1 12.30 2.68 19.71
C MET A 1 11.80 1.64 18.72
N PRO A 2 10.53 1.20 18.73
CA PRO A 2 10.05 0.26 17.73
C PRO A 2 10.31 0.88 16.36
N GLY A 3 11.16 0.23 15.58
CA GLY A 3 11.87 0.84 14.46
C GLY A 3 10.94 1.14 13.29
N MET A 4 11.09 2.32 12.72
CA MET A 4 10.60 2.61 11.37
C MET A 4 11.16 1.54 10.43
N LEU A 5 10.31 0.92 9.61
CA LEU A 5 10.68 -0.08 8.63
C LEU A 5 11.20 0.63 7.38
N GLU A 6 12.47 0.38 7.07
CA GLU A 6 13.05 0.73 5.78
C GLU A 6 12.65 -0.32 4.72
N ARG A 7 13.06 -0.11 3.47
CA ARG A 7 12.62 -0.97 2.35
C ARG A 7 13.16 -2.39 2.51
N GLU A 8 14.41 -2.49 2.93
CA GLU A 8 15.13 -3.72 3.19
C GLU A 8 14.48 -4.47 4.36
N ASP A 9 14.03 -3.77 5.41
CA ASP A 9 13.28 -4.39 6.51
C ASP A 9 11.98 -5.03 6.02
N ILE A 10 11.22 -4.33 5.16
CA ILE A 10 9.99 -4.88 4.57
C ILE A 10 10.30 -6.15 3.77
N ILE A 11 11.34 -6.14 2.94
CA ILE A 11 11.74 -7.29 2.11
C ILE A 11 12.16 -8.46 3.00
N ASP A 12 13.05 -8.22 3.96
CA ASP A 12 13.54 -9.24 4.89
C ASP A 12 12.41 -9.83 5.76
N GLY A 13 11.46 -8.98 6.16
CA GLY A 13 10.26 -9.40 6.90
C GLY A 13 9.36 -10.32 6.06
N LEU A 14 9.14 -9.98 4.80
CA LEU A 14 8.37 -10.80 3.85
C LEU A 14 9.08 -12.12 3.53
N HIS A 15 10.41 -12.10 3.33
CA HIS A 15 11.21 -13.32 3.17
C HIS A 15 11.06 -14.26 4.36
N GLU A 16 11.18 -13.73 5.57
CA GLU A 16 11.07 -14.53 6.78
C GLU A 16 9.63 -15.05 6.98
N LEU A 17 8.61 -14.26 6.62
CA LEU A 17 7.21 -14.68 6.62
C LEU A 17 7.00 -15.87 5.67
N ILE A 18 7.50 -15.79 4.43
CA ILE A 18 7.40 -16.87 3.44
C ILE A 18 8.09 -18.14 3.97
N ALA A 19 9.32 -18.02 4.47
CA ALA A 19 10.09 -19.15 4.96
C ALA A 19 9.42 -19.83 6.17
N ARG A 20 8.92 -19.05 7.13
CA ARG A 20 8.25 -19.59 8.33
C ARG A 20 6.89 -20.19 8.02
N SER A 21 6.11 -19.57 7.13
CA SER A 21 4.82 -20.11 6.71
C SER A 21 4.98 -21.43 5.96
N ARG A 22 6.04 -21.56 5.14
CA ARG A 22 6.43 -22.85 4.55
C ARG A 22 6.75 -23.90 5.62
N ALA A 23 7.54 -23.54 6.63
CA ALA A 23 7.92 -24.45 7.72
C ALA A 23 6.71 -24.85 8.59
N ALA A 24 5.75 -23.95 8.80
CA ALA A 24 4.50 -24.20 9.50
C ALA A 24 3.47 -25.00 8.66
N GLY A 25 3.76 -25.25 7.38
CA GLY A 25 2.88 -26.02 6.51
C GLY A 25 1.69 -25.25 5.95
N ILE A 26 1.61 -23.94 6.18
CA ILE A 26 0.55 -23.05 5.65
C ILE A 26 0.52 -23.17 4.12
N ARG A 27 -0.68 -23.22 3.53
CA ARG A 27 -0.90 -23.38 2.09
C ARG A 27 -1.88 -22.33 1.58
N GLY A 28 -1.59 -21.78 0.40
CA GLY A 28 -2.49 -20.88 -0.31
C GLY A 28 -2.75 -19.54 0.39
N ALA A 29 -1.85 -19.06 1.25
CA ALA A 29 -2.04 -17.76 1.87
C ALA A 29 -1.83 -16.62 0.87
N GLU A 30 -2.62 -15.56 1.01
CA GLU A 30 -2.57 -14.35 0.19
C GLU A 30 -2.22 -13.14 1.06
N ILE A 31 -1.17 -12.43 0.68
CA ILE A 31 -0.77 -11.15 1.26
C ILE A 31 -0.86 -10.09 0.16
N LYS A 32 -1.83 -9.17 0.24
CA LYS A 32 -2.04 -8.12 -0.75
C LYS A 32 -1.73 -6.76 -0.13
N ILE A 33 -0.53 -6.26 -0.40
CA ILE A 33 0.05 -5.07 0.23
C ILE A 33 -0.51 -3.79 -0.40
N ILE A 34 -0.91 -2.86 0.46
CA ILE A 34 -1.41 -1.53 0.11
C ILE A 34 -0.63 -0.44 0.87
N GLY A 35 -1.11 0.80 0.81
CA GLY A 35 -0.62 1.89 1.65
C GLY A 35 0.85 2.26 1.42
N GLY A 36 1.52 2.72 2.48
CA GLY A 36 2.90 3.22 2.39
C GLY A 36 3.92 2.14 2.03
N ALA A 37 3.71 0.90 2.49
CA ALA A 37 4.58 -0.23 2.17
C ALA A 37 4.53 -0.59 0.68
N ALA A 38 3.35 -0.58 0.05
CA ALA A 38 3.20 -0.80 -1.39
C ALA A 38 3.98 0.25 -2.21
N LEU A 39 3.85 1.53 -1.84
CA LEU A 39 4.56 2.64 -2.48
C LEU A 39 6.07 2.44 -2.44
N ARG A 40 6.58 2.10 -1.26
CA ARG A 40 8.02 1.93 -1.02
C ARG A 40 8.60 0.68 -1.68
N LEU A 41 7.84 -0.40 -1.73
CA LEU A 41 8.28 -1.65 -2.34
C LEU A 41 8.49 -1.50 -3.84
N LEU A 42 7.54 -0.87 -4.55
CA LEU A 42 7.49 -0.92 -6.02
C LEU A 42 7.52 0.40 -6.77
N TYR A 43 7.19 1.54 -6.15
CA TYR A 43 6.91 2.76 -6.93
C TYR A 43 7.89 3.90 -6.68
N PHE A 44 8.17 4.22 -5.42
CA PHE A 44 9.09 5.30 -5.08
C PHE A 44 9.53 5.26 -3.62
N ASP A 45 10.70 5.84 -3.38
CA ASP A 45 11.17 6.04 -2.02
C ASP A 45 10.37 7.13 -1.28
N ARG A 46 10.19 6.92 0.02
CA ARG A 46 9.44 7.78 0.95
C ARG A 46 9.99 7.58 2.37
N PRO A 47 9.77 8.53 3.31
CA PRO A 47 10.10 8.32 4.72
C PRO A 47 9.54 6.99 5.22
N SER A 48 10.25 6.34 6.15
CA SER A 48 9.92 4.98 6.56
C SER A 48 8.51 4.83 7.13
N THR A 49 7.98 3.63 6.98
CA THR A 49 6.64 3.27 7.47
C THR A 49 6.77 2.58 8.82
N VAL A 50 5.73 2.65 9.64
CA VAL A 50 5.70 1.90 10.91
C VAL A 50 5.25 0.46 10.70
N ASP A 51 4.53 0.21 9.61
CA ASP A 51 3.84 -1.05 9.34
C ASP A 51 3.62 -1.29 7.84
N ILE A 52 3.27 -2.54 7.53
CA ILE A 52 2.80 -3.05 6.25
C ILE A 52 1.29 -3.25 6.37
N ASP A 53 0.54 -2.35 5.73
CA ASP A 53 -0.88 -2.49 5.50
C ASP A 53 -1.13 -3.53 4.40
N ALA A 54 -1.87 -4.60 4.69
CA ALA A 54 -2.18 -5.64 3.71
C ALA A 54 -3.56 -6.25 3.91
N PHE A 55 -4.17 -6.77 2.85
CA PHE A 55 -5.17 -7.83 3.02
C PHE A 55 -4.45 -9.16 3.23
N ILE A 56 -4.90 -9.93 4.23
CA ILE A 56 -4.26 -11.16 4.67
C ILE A 56 -5.31 -12.27 4.77
N GLU A 57 -5.05 -13.39 4.11
CA GLU A 57 -5.91 -14.58 4.16
C GLU A 57 -5.03 -15.85 4.12
N PRO A 58 -5.19 -16.82 5.04
CA PRO A 58 -5.99 -16.77 6.26
C PRO A 58 -5.31 -15.91 7.35
N HIS A 59 -6.07 -15.01 7.98
CA HIS A 59 -5.55 -14.04 8.95
C HIS A 59 -4.85 -14.71 10.14
N ALA A 60 -5.51 -15.65 10.83
CA ALA A 60 -5.02 -16.21 12.09
C ALA A 60 -3.69 -16.97 11.95
N GLU A 61 -3.49 -17.72 10.86
CA GLU A 61 -2.24 -18.47 10.64
C GLU A 61 -1.08 -17.53 10.34
N ILE A 62 -1.31 -16.49 9.53
CA ILE A 62 -0.29 -15.50 9.19
C ILE A 62 0.03 -14.59 10.38
N GLU A 63 -0.97 -14.21 11.17
CA GLU A 63 -0.79 -13.39 12.38
C GLU A 63 0.15 -14.09 13.38
N ALA A 64 -0.04 -15.39 13.63
CA ALA A 64 0.84 -16.15 14.51
C ALA A 64 2.30 -16.16 14.04
N VAL A 65 2.52 -16.32 12.73
CA VAL A 65 3.87 -16.25 12.15
C VAL A 65 4.45 -14.83 12.24
N SER A 66 3.63 -13.82 11.95
CA SER A 66 3.99 -12.40 11.99
C SER A 66 4.44 -11.96 13.39
N LEU A 67 3.70 -12.36 14.44
CA LEU A 67 4.05 -12.06 15.83
C LEU A 67 5.41 -12.66 16.22
N ALA A 68 5.67 -13.91 15.83
CA ALA A 68 6.95 -14.56 16.10
C ALA A 68 8.14 -13.92 15.33
N ILE A 69 7.88 -13.23 14.22
CA ILE A 69 8.89 -12.41 13.52
C ILE A 69 9.11 -11.11 14.28
N ALA A 70 8.02 -10.44 14.68
CA ALA A 70 8.07 -9.19 15.42
C ALA A 70 8.87 -9.32 16.71
N GLU A 71 8.61 -10.37 17.49
CA GLU A 71 9.33 -10.66 18.74
C GLU A 71 10.83 -10.86 18.52
N LYS A 72 11.20 -11.67 17.52
CA LYS A 72 12.61 -11.95 17.18
C LYS A 72 13.34 -10.70 16.71
N ARG A 73 12.67 -9.83 15.96
CA ARG A 73 13.28 -8.62 15.36
C ARG A 73 13.13 -7.37 16.23
N HIS A 74 12.45 -7.47 17.37
CA HIS A 74 12.07 -6.32 18.20
C HIS A 74 11.29 -5.25 17.42
N TRP A 75 10.47 -5.69 16.46
CA TRP A 75 9.55 -4.84 15.71
C TRP A 75 8.23 -4.68 16.47
N ASN A 76 7.39 -3.75 16.00
CA ASN A 76 6.04 -3.64 16.51
C ASN A 76 5.24 -4.91 16.17
N ALA A 77 4.37 -5.36 17.07
CA ALA A 77 3.56 -6.56 16.87
C ALA A 77 2.63 -6.44 15.64
N ASP A 78 2.27 -5.21 15.27
CA ASP A 78 1.45 -4.89 14.10
C ASP A 78 2.25 -4.47 12.86
N TRP A 79 3.54 -4.81 12.77
CA TRP A 79 4.39 -4.51 11.61
C TRP A 79 3.82 -5.03 10.28
N LEU A 80 2.99 -6.08 10.33
CA LEU A 80 2.14 -6.55 9.24
C LEU A 80 0.71 -6.67 9.78
N ASN A 81 -0.23 -5.91 9.22
CA ASN A 81 -1.60 -5.88 9.69
C ASN A 81 -2.61 -5.62 8.56
N ASP A 82 -3.90 -5.88 8.83
CA ASP A 82 -5.00 -5.71 7.89
C ASP A 82 -5.97 -4.59 8.25
N LYS A 83 -5.54 -3.64 9.10
CA LYS A 83 -6.36 -2.50 9.53
C LYS A 83 -6.80 -1.62 8.36
N ALA A 84 -6.06 -1.64 7.26
CA ALA A 84 -6.39 -0.90 6.04
C ALA A 84 -7.27 -1.67 5.04
N ARG A 85 -7.69 -2.91 5.35
CA ARG A 85 -8.56 -3.73 4.48
C ARG A 85 -9.84 -3.01 4.05
N GLN A 86 -10.42 -2.22 4.95
CA GLN A 86 -11.62 -1.40 4.69
C GLN A 86 -11.45 -0.33 3.60
N PHE A 87 -10.21 0.03 3.26
CA PHE A 87 -9.94 0.97 2.17
C PHE A 87 -9.85 0.29 0.81
N ILE A 88 -9.81 -1.05 0.74
CA ILE A 88 -9.75 -1.75 -0.54
C ILE A 88 -11.08 -1.60 -1.26
N PRO A 89 -11.09 -1.12 -2.53
CA PRO A 89 -12.31 -1.04 -3.34
C PRO A 89 -13.02 -2.39 -3.41
N SER A 90 -14.33 -2.40 -3.16
CA SER A 90 -15.16 -3.62 -3.18
C SER A 90 -16.38 -3.54 -4.10
N TRP A 91 -16.74 -2.35 -4.58
CA TRP A 91 -17.97 -2.11 -5.35
C TRP A 91 -17.73 -1.49 -6.74
N GLY A 92 -16.54 -0.95 -6.99
CA GLY A 92 -16.14 -0.38 -8.27
C GLY A 92 -15.37 -1.34 -9.15
N GLN A 93 -14.48 -0.80 -9.97
CA GLN A 93 -13.51 -1.51 -10.77
C GLN A 93 -12.68 -2.46 -9.88
N ASP A 94 -12.51 -3.69 -10.36
CA ASP A 94 -11.62 -4.66 -9.72
C ASP A 94 -10.18 -4.14 -9.68
N VAL A 95 -9.51 -4.39 -8.55
CA VAL A 95 -8.09 -4.06 -8.40
C VAL A 95 -7.26 -5.11 -9.14
N GLU A 96 -6.56 -4.69 -10.20
CA GLU A 96 -5.59 -5.52 -10.91
C GLU A 96 -4.28 -5.62 -10.11
N TRP A 97 -4.25 -6.55 -9.16
CA TRP A 97 -3.10 -6.75 -8.27
C TRP A 97 -1.84 -7.17 -9.01
N ARG A 98 -0.70 -6.58 -8.65
CA ARG A 98 0.60 -6.97 -9.18
C ARG A 98 1.22 -8.07 -8.34
N LEU A 99 1.37 -9.26 -8.91
CA LEU A 99 2.09 -10.37 -8.28
C LEU A 99 3.59 -10.04 -8.17
N ILE A 100 4.16 -10.20 -6.98
CA ILE A 100 5.61 -10.07 -6.75
C ILE A 100 6.25 -11.35 -6.21
N HIS A 101 5.45 -12.25 -5.63
CA HIS A 101 5.89 -13.57 -5.19
C HIS A 101 4.75 -14.56 -5.27
N GLN A 102 5.04 -15.79 -5.68
CA GLN A 102 4.12 -16.89 -5.50
C GLN A 102 4.88 -18.20 -5.37
N ASP A 103 4.55 -18.94 -4.32
CA ASP A 103 4.81 -20.37 -4.25
C ASP A 103 3.54 -21.12 -3.81
N GLY A 104 3.62 -22.44 -3.63
CA GLY A 104 2.49 -23.24 -3.17
C GLY A 104 2.01 -22.93 -1.74
N HIS A 105 2.69 -22.05 -1.01
CA HIS A 105 2.42 -21.68 0.38
C HIS A 105 1.86 -20.27 0.50
N ILE A 106 2.54 -19.28 -0.11
CA ILE A 106 2.21 -17.86 -0.02
C ILE A 106 2.27 -17.21 -1.40
N SER A 107 1.29 -16.34 -1.65
CA SER A 107 1.35 -15.34 -2.72
C SER A 107 1.41 -13.93 -2.11
N VAL A 108 2.32 -13.10 -2.64
CA VAL A 108 2.47 -11.70 -2.25
C VAL A 108 2.18 -10.80 -3.44
N TRP A 109 1.24 -9.89 -3.25
CA TRP A 109 0.75 -8.96 -4.25
C TRP A 109 0.90 -7.54 -3.75
N VAL A 110 0.96 -6.59 -4.68
CA VAL A 110 1.01 -5.17 -4.39
C VAL A 110 -0.05 -4.45 -5.21
N ALA A 111 -0.76 -3.50 -4.59
CA ALA A 111 -1.76 -2.71 -5.30
C ALA A 111 -1.12 -1.89 -6.45
N PRO A 112 -1.83 -1.75 -7.59
CA PRO A 112 -1.39 -0.91 -8.69
C PRO A 112 -1.46 0.58 -8.33
N VAL A 113 -0.75 1.43 -9.11
CA VAL A 113 -0.63 2.87 -8.84
C VAL A 113 -1.96 3.62 -8.86
N ASP A 114 -2.92 3.17 -9.65
CA ASP A 114 -4.25 3.75 -9.79
C ASP A 114 -5.11 3.44 -8.55
N ALA A 115 -5.15 2.17 -8.11
CA ALA A 115 -5.85 1.78 -6.89
C ALA A 115 -5.24 2.47 -5.65
N LEU A 116 -3.91 2.57 -5.57
CA LEU A 116 -3.24 3.30 -4.49
C LEU A 116 -3.59 4.78 -4.49
N LEU A 117 -3.68 5.41 -5.66
CA LEU A 117 -4.14 6.80 -5.78
C LEU A 117 -5.57 6.95 -5.26
N ALA A 118 -6.49 6.09 -5.71
CA ALA A 118 -7.88 6.12 -5.27
C ALA A 118 -8.00 5.97 -3.74
N MET A 119 -7.30 5.02 -3.14
CA MET A 119 -7.28 4.82 -1.68
C MET A 119 -6.74 6.05 -0.94
N LYS A 120 -5.68 6.68 -1.45
CA LYS A 120 -5.10 7.89 -0.85
C LYS A 120 -6.05 9.09 -0.98
N LEU A 121 -6.75 9.23 -2.11
CA LEU A 121 -7.76 10.28 -2.31
C LEU A 121 -8.94 10.11 -1.35
N ASN A 122 -9.39 8.87 -1.13
CA ASN A 122 -10.41 8.54 -0.14
C ASN A 122 -9.99 9.01 1.28
N ALA A 123 -8.74 8.70 1.66
CA ALA A 123 -8.21 9.05 2.97
C ALA A 123 -7.90 10.56 3.14
N LEU A 124 -7.63 11.28 2.04
CA LEU A 124 -7.15 12.67 2.07
C LEU A 124 -8.15 13.64 2.73
N GLY A 125 -9.45 13.36 2.60
CA GLY A 125 -10.51 14.17 3.21
C GLY A 125 -10.48 14.17 4.74
N GLY A 126 -10.06 13.06 5.36
CA GLY A 126 -9.98 12.88 6.81
C GLY A 126 -8.59 13.07 7.42
N ARG A 127 -7.51 13.01 6.62
CA ARG A 127 -6.11 12.98 7.11
C ARG A 127 -5.26 14.06 6.45
N ALA A 128 -5.52 15.31 6.84
CA ALA A 128 -4.83 16.46 6.29
C ALA A 128 -3.29 16.38 6.41
N GLY A 129 -2.61 16.36 5.27
CA GLY A 129 -1.17 16.64 5.16
C GLY A 129 -0.23 15.43 5.14
N ARG A 130 -0.62 14.28 5.70
CA ARG A 130 0.26 13.09 5.71
C ARG A 130 0.38 12.45 4.31
N ASP A 131 -0.69 12.50 3.53
CA ASP A 131 -0.77 11.83 2.22
C ASP A 131 -0.48 12.75 1.04
N ALA A 132 -0.32 14.07 1.23
CA ALA A 132 -0.22 15.03 0.14
C ALA A 132 0.98 14.77 -0.80
N SER A 133 2.13 14.40 -0.26
CA SER A 133 3.33 14.06 -1.05
C SER A 133 3.15 12.77 -1.84
N ASP A 134 2.57 11.74 -1.22
CA ASP A 134 2.29 10.45 -1.86
C ASP A 134 1.25 10.64 -2.98
N VAL A 135 0.18 11.41 -2.75
CA VAL A 135 -0.84 11.74 -3.75
C VAL A 135 -0.22 12.47 -4.95
N ALA A 136 0.61 13.49 -4.73
CA ALA A 136 1.23 14.23 -5.84
C ALA A 136 2.13 13.32 -6.72
N LYS A 137 2.88 12.40 -6.12
CA LYS A 137 3.68 11.41 -6.86
C LYS A 137 2.80 10.40 -7.61
N LEU A 138 1.70 9.95 -6.99
CA LEU A 138 0.75 9.04 -7.60
C LEU A 138 0.00 9.68 -8.77
N LEU A 139 -0.40 10.95 -8.66
CA LEU A 139 -0.96 11.71 -9.78
C LEU A 139 0.02 11.74 -10.96
N ARG A 140 1.30 12.03 -10.69
CA ARG A 140 2.35 12.01 -11.71
C ARG A 140 2.52 10.63 -12.36
N LEU A 141 2.55 9.56 -11.56
CA LEU A 141 2.70 8.19 -12.07
C LEU A 141 1.51 7.71 -12.91
N ASN A 142 0.31 8.21 -12.62
CA ASN A 142 -0.90 7.92 -13.38
C ASN A 142 -1.10 8.87 -14.58
N GLY A 143 -0.24 9.89 -14.76
CA GLY A 143 -0.39 10.89 -15.82
C GLY A 143 -1.63 11.78 -15.65
N ILE A 144 -2.08 11.98 -14.42
CA ILE A 144 -3.29 12.76 -14.10
C ILE A 144 -2.89 14.20 -13.80
N GLU A 145 -3.40 15.13 -14.61
CA GLU A 145 -3.01 16.55 -14.57
C GLU A 145 -4.16 17.50 -14.20
N THR A 146 -5.35 16.98 -13.94
CA THR A 146 -6.53 17.78 -13.58
C THR A 146 -7.29 17.20 -12.39
N VAL A 147 -8.13 18.00 -11.75
CA VAL A 147 -8.98 17.55 -10.63
C VAL A 147 -10.03 16.57 -11.16
N GLU A 148 -10.60 16.87 -12.32
CA GLU A 148 -11.64 16.10 -12.98
C GLU A 148 -11.14 14.69 -13.32
N ALA A 149 -9.93 14.56 -13.90
CA ALA A 149 -9.36 13.25 -14.19
C ALA A 149 -9.01 12.44 -12.92
N ALA A 150 -8.67 13.12 -11.81
CA ALA A 150 -8.49 12.46 -10.52
C ALA A 150 -9.82 11.96 -9.95
N GLU A 151 -10.90 12.72 -10.13
CA GLU A 151 -12.26 12.36 -9.73
C GLU A 151 -12.79 11.18 -10.56
N GLU A 152 -12.61 11.20 -11.88
CA GLU A 152 -12.96 10.07 -12.76
C GLU A 152 -12.22 8.79 -12.35
N LEU A 153 -10.93 8.86 -12.02
CA LEU A 153 -10.20 7.70 -11.50
C LEU A 153 -10.77 7.23 -10.16
N PHE A 154 -11.08 8.15 -9.26
CA PHE A 154 -11.62 7.82 -7.95
C PHE A 154 -12.99 7.14 -8.05
N GLU A 155 -13.89 7.68 -8.86
CA GLU A 155 -15.25 7.16 -9.07
C GLU A 155 -15.25 5.75 -9.66
N ARG A 156 -14.26 5.42 -10.52
CA ARG A 156 -14.10 4.04 -11.01
C ARG A 156 -13.93 3.03 -9.88
N PHE A 157 -13.18 3.37 -8.83
CA PHE A 157 -12.95 2.46 -7.69
C PHE A 157 -14.00 2.61 -6.57
N TYR A 158 -14.55 3.80 -6.37
CA TYR A 158 -15.55 4.12 -5.34
C TYR A 158 -16.78 4.78 -5.96
N PRO A 159 -17.60 4.02 -6.72
CA PRO A 159 -18.75 4.57 -7.42
C PRO A 159 -19.77 5.14 -6.44
N GLY A 160 -20.20 6.39 -6.70
CA GLY A 160 -21.15 7.10 -5.85
C GLY A 160 -20.53 7.86 -4.67
N ASP A 161 -19.23 7.69 -4.41
CA ASP A 161 -18.50 8.55 -3.48
C ASP A 161 -18.03 9.82 -4.21
N ALA A 162 -18.14 10.97 -3.54
CA ALA A 162 -17.69 12.25 -4.07
C ALA A 162 -16.48 12.77 -3.30
N PHE A 163 -15.64 13.56 -3.96
CA PHE A 163 -14.58 14.27 -3.26
C PHE A 163 -15.14 15.20 -2.19
N SER A 164 -14.53 15.16 -1.01
CA SER A 164 -14.73 16.22 -0.03
C SER A 164 -14.20 17.55 -0.58
N ALA A 165 -14.80 18.68 -0.18
CA ALA A 165 -14.27 20.01 -0.52
C ALA A 165 -12.78 20.18 -0.12
N ARG A 166 -12.34 19.45 0.92
CA ARG A 166 -10.94 19.40 1.34
C ARG A 166 -10.04 18.68 0.34
N THR A 167 -10.50 17.55 -0.21
CA THR A 167 -9.79 16.79 -1.24
C THR A 167 -9.60 17.65 -2.48
N VAL A 168 -10.66 18.32 -2.95
CA VAL A 168 -10.61 19.26 -4.09
C VAL A 168 -9.60 20.36 -3.84
N ALA A 169 -9.70 21.08 -2.71
CA ALA A 169 -8.79 22.17 -2.38
C ALA A 169 -7.31 21.71 -2.27
N ALA A 170 -7.09 20.48 -1.81
CA ALA A 170 -5.75 19.90 -1.76
C ALA A 170 -5.19 19.63 -3.16
N LEU A 171 -6.00 19.05 -4.07
CA LEU A 171 -5.61 18.80 -5.46
C LEU A 171 -5.33 20.09 -6.22
N GLU A 172 -6.23 21.08 -6.13
CA GLU A 172 -6.02 22.41 -6.74
C GLU A 172 -4.71 23.05 -6.28
N ARG A 173 -4.40 22.94 -4.98
CA ARG A 173 -3.14 23.43 -4.43
C ARG A 173 -1.94 22.68 -5.00
N MET A 174 -2.01 21.36 -5.14
CA MET A 174 -0.92 20.57 -5.75
C MET A 174 -0.67 20.98 -7.19
N TYR A 175 -1.73 21.12 -8.01
CA TYR A 175 -1.59 21.54 -9.41
C TYR A 175 -1.07 22.97 -9.55
N ARG A 176 -1.49 23.89 -8.67
CA ARG A 176 -0.98 25.26 -8.66
C ARG A 176 0.51 25.34 -8.31
N ILE A 177 0.98 24.48 -7.40
CA ILE A 177 2.41 24.37 -7.05
C ILE A 177 3.20 23.64 -8.15
N GLY A 178 2.54 22.73 -8.86
CA GLY A 178 3.13 21.83 -9.84
C GLY A 178 3.37 20.44 -9.22
N LEU A 179 3.02 19.40 -9.97
CA LEU A 179 3.33 18.03 -9.60
C LEU A 179 4.84 17.78 -9.67
N PRO A 180 5.39 16.90 -8.82
CA PRO A 180 6.80 16.54 -8.88
C PRO A 180 7.16 15.89 -10.23
N GLY A 181 8.47 15.79 -10.50
CA GLY A 181 8.98 14.96 -11.59
C GLY A 181 8.63 13.48 -11.40
N HIS A 182 8.85 12.68 -12.45
CA HIS A 182 8.66 11.23 -12.34
C HIS A 182 9.57 10.67 -11.23
N PRO A 183 9.00 9.99 -10.23
CA PRO A 183 9.80 9.48 -9.14
C PRO A 183 10.64 8.28 -9.61
N VAL A 184 11.79 8.08 -8.96
CA VAL A 184 12.66 6.94 -9.25
C VAL A 184 12.03 5.66 -8.71
N THR A 185 11.77 4.72 -9.62
CA THR A 185 11.19 3.42 -9.28
C THR A 185 12.28 2.48 -8.74
N PRO A 186 12.09 1.88 -7.55
CA PRO A 186 13.02 0.88 -7.04
C PRO A 186 12.94 -0.42 -7.85
N PRO A 187 13.99 -1.26 -7.83
CA PRO A 187 13.95 -2.57 -8.47
C PRO A 187 12.89 -3.47 -7.81
N VAL A 188 12.20 -4.29 -8.58
CA VAL A 188 11.23 -5.27 -8.02
C VAL A 188 11.98 -6.16 -7.01
N PRO A 189 11.46 -6.32 -5.78
CA PRO A 189 12.11 -7.16 -4.78
C PRO A 189 12.13 -8.63 -5.22
N VAL A 190 13.18 -9.34 -4.84
CA VAL A 190 13.24 -10.80 -4.98
C VAL A 190 12.77 -11.36 -3.65
N LEU A 191 11.69 -12.15 -3.65
CA LEU A 191 11.04 -12.76 -2.49
C LEU A 191 11.19 -14.29 -2.47
#